data_AF-A0A7V8ZFD6-F1
#
_entry.id   AF-A0A7V8ZFD6-F1
#
_cell.length_a   1.000
_cell.length_b   1.000
_cell.length_c   1.000
_cell.angle_alpha   90.00
_cell.angle_beta   90.00
_cell.angle_gamma   90.00
#
_symmetry.space_group_name_H-M   'P 1'
#
loop_
_entity.id
_entity.type
_entity.pdbx_description
1 polymer ?
#
loop_
_entity_poly.entity_id
_entity_poly.type
_entity_poly.pdbx_seq_one_letter_code
_entity_poly.pdbx_strand_id
1 'polypeptide(L)'
;MGVEAAATTAAAASSASRKLRLGPPALALLCLVYTALAALPAAPGSDLVLATDGGSPGWLLGPLRFAGAGGADGPLAGPLFYAGLWLSLGLYVVVLVRAREIPRRWAIGVIAALTGLFALAPPLLSQDVFSYIAYARLGVEEGLNPYSHAP
;
A
#
# COMPACT_ATOMS: atom_id res chain seq x y z
N MET A 1 40.85 20.16 -46.50
CA MET A 1 40.18 20.91 -45.42
C MET A 1 38.66 20.65 -45.33
N GLY A 2 38.11 19.54 -45.85
CA GLY A 2 36.64 19.30 -45.89
C GLY A 2 36.15 18.01 -45.23
N VAL A 3 37.03 17.19 -44.65
CA VAL A 3 36.68 15.86 -44.13
C VAL A 3 36.50 15.85 -42.61
N GLU A 4 37.23 16.69 -41.86
CA GLU A 4 37.12 16.77 -40.39
C GLU A 4 35.83 17.43 -39.89
N ALA A 5 35.26 18.34 -40.68
CA ALA A 5 34.00 18.99 -40.34
C ALA A 5 32.81 18.01 -40.39
N ALA A 6 32.82 17.04 -41.30
CA ALA A 6 31.76 16.04 -41.42
C ALA A 6 31.79 15.00 -40.28
N ALA A 7 32.99 14.64 -39.81
CA ALA A 7 33.16 13.69 -38.71
C ALA A 7 32.66 14.25 -37.37
N THR A 8 32.80 15.56 -37.16
CA THR A 8 32.35 16.24 -35.93
C THR A 8 30.82 16.31 -35.84
N THR A 9 30.13 16.48 -36.98
CA THR A 9 28.65 16.49 -37.03
C THR A 9 28.05 15.09 -36.84
N ALA A 10 28.74 14.03 -37.29
CA ALA A 10 28.30 12.65 -37.10
C ALA A 10 28.42 12.17 -35.64
N ALA A 11 29.43 12.67 -34.89
CA ALA A 11 29.60 12.35 -33.46
C ALA A 11 28.50 12.97 -32.58
N ALA A 12 27.94 14.12 -32.96
CA ALA A 12 26.84 14.77 -32.25
C ALA A 12 25.48 14.04 -32.40
N ALA A 13 25.33 13.17 -33.41
CA ALA A 13 24.15 12.33 -33.61
C ALA A 13 24.14 11.04 -32.75
N SER A 14 25.22 10.77 -31.99
CA SER A 14 25.31 9.66 -31.05
C SER A 14 24.77 10.01 -29.65
N SER A 15 23.85 10.97 -29.56
CA SER A 15 22.96 11.09 -28.41
C SER A 15 21.93 9.96 -28.49
N ALA A 16 22.42 8.73 -28.29
CA ALA A 16 21.60 7.53 -28.15
C ALA A 16 20.47 7.85 -27.17
N SER A 17 19.25 7.88 -27.69
CA SER A 17 18.02 8.02 -26.91
C SER A 17 18.00 6.84 -25.92
N ARG A 18 18.55 7.09 -24.72
CA ARG A 18 18.60 6.11 -23.64
C ARG A 18 17.14 5.96 -23.21
N LYS A 19 16.43 4.99 -23.80
CA LYS A 19 15.02 4.72 -23.49
C LYS A 19 14.89 4.68 -21.98
N LEU A 20 14.21 5.67 -21.40
CA LEU A 20 14.09 5.82 -19.96
C LEU A 20 13.30 4.60 -19.44
N ARG A 21 13.96 3.70 -18.71
CA ARG A 21 13.32 2.52 -18.14
C ARG A 21 12.52 2.94 -16.91
N LEU A 22 11.22 3.12 -17.08
CA LEU A 22 10.32 3.56 -16.02
C LEU A 22 9.78 2.39 -15.18
N GLY A 23 9.89 1.14 -15.66
CA GLY A 23 9.38 -0.04 -14.94
C GLY A 23 9.98 -0.25 -13.55
N PRO A 24 11.32 -0.38 -13.41
CA PRO A 24 11.95 -0.57 -12.10
C PRO A 24 11.72 0.55 -11.06
N PRO A 25 11.84 1.85 -11.40
CA PRO A 25 11.58 2.90 -10.42
C PRO A 25 10.09 2.96 -10.03
N ALA A 26 9.16 2.71 -10.96
CA ALA A 26 7.74 2.62 -10.64
C ALA A 26 7.44 1.46 -9.68
N LEU A 27 8.06 0.29 -9.89
CA LEU A 27 7.94 -0.86 -8.98
C LEU A 27 8.51 -0.55 -7.59
N ALA A 28 9.66 0.10 -7.51
CA ALA A 28 10.28 0.48 -6.24
C ALA A 28 9.41 1.48 -5.47
N LEU A 29 8.87 2.50 -6.16
CA LEU A 29 7.97 3.48 -5.56
C LEU A 29 6.66 2.81 -5.10
N LEU A 30 6.10 1.89 -5.89
CA LEU A 30 4.91 1.12 -5.51
C LEU A 30 5.15 0.32 -4.22
N CYS A 31 6.30 -0.34 -4.11
CA CYS A 31 6.66 -1.08 -2.88
C CYS A 31 6.76 -0.14 -1.68
N LEU A 32 7.35 1.05 -1.84
CA LEU A 32 7.47 2.03 -0.77
C LEU A 32 6.08 2.54 -0.33
N VAL A 33 5.21 2.87 -1.28
CA VAL A 33 3.84 3.31 -0.98
C VAL A 33 3.05 2.20 -0.27
N TYR A 34 3.10 0.95 -0.74
CA TYR A 34 2.43 -0.16 -0.05
C TYR A 34 2.98 -0.43 1.33
N THR A 35 4.29 -0.28 1.53
CA THR A 35 4.91 -0.43 2.85
C THR A 35 4.42 0.64 3.81
N ALA A 36 4.31 1.89 3.36
CA ALA A 36 3.73 2.97 4.15
C ALA A 36 2.24 2.70 4.47
N LEU A 37 1.45 2.26 3.49
CA LEU A 37 0.03 1.94 3.68
C LEU A 37 -0.20 0.78 4.66
N ALA A 38 0.71 -0.19 4.71
CA ALA A 38 0.62 -1.32 5.64
C ALA A 38 1.12 -0.99 7.05
N ALA A 39 2.19 -0.19 7.16
CA ALA A 39 2.88 0.04 8.43
C ALA A 39 2.36 1.25 9.21
N LEU A 40 2.09 2.39 8.54
CA LEU A 40 1.69 3.62 9.23
C LEU A 40 0.40 3.47 10.06
N PRO A 41 -0.65 2.79 9.58
CA PRO A 41 -1.87 2.60 10.35
C PRO A 41 -1.73 1.62 11.53
N ALA A 42 -0.59 0.93 11.69
CA ALA A 42 -0.32 0.08 12.84
C ALA A 42 0.01 0.89 14.12
N ALA A 43 -0.36 2.17 14.16
CA ALA A 43 -0.26 3.04 15.31
C ALA A 43 -1.44 2.83 16.27
N PRO A 44 -1.21 2.85 17.60
CA PRO A 44 -2.30 2.89 18.57
C PRO A 44 -3.18 4.13 18.36
N GLY A 45 -4.50 3.94 18.27
CA GLY A 45 -5.46 5.04 18.06
C GLY A 45 -5.69 5.44 16.60
N SER A 46 -5.22 4.67 15.62
CA SER A 46 -5.43 4.98 14.20
C SER A 46 -6.90 4.90 13.79
N ASP A 47 -7.39 5.99 13.21
CA ASP A 47 -8.75 6.09 12.62
C ASP A 47 -8.98 5.12 11.44
N LEU A 48 -7.90 4.51 10.92
CA LEU A 48 -7.96 3.54 9.82
C LEU A 48 -8.17 2.11 10.31
N VAL A 49 -7.92 1.85 11.59
CA VAL A 49 -8.20 0.57 12.27
C VAL A 49 -9.51 0.73 13.03
N LEU A 50 -10.63 0.60 12.33
CA LEU A 50 -11.97 0.95 12.83
C LEU A 50 -12.41 0.21 14.11
N ALA A 51 -11.67 -0.82 14.54
CA ALA A 51 -11.90 -1.55 15.78
C ALA A 51 -11.26 -0.92 17.03
N THR A 52 -10.74 0.31 16.95
CA THR A 52 -10.03 0.97 18.07
C THR A 52 -10.88 1.94 18.89
N ASP A 53 -12.17 2.11 18.58
CA ASP A 53 -13.12 2.83 19.43
C ASP A 53 -13.32 2.07 20.76
N GLY A 54 -12.42 2.31 21.72
CA GLY A 54 -12.33 1.60 23.01
C GLY A 54 -10.91 1.11 23.37
N GLY A 55 -9.94 1.27 22.46
CA GLY A 55 -8.54 0.91 22.64
C GLY A 55 -8.02 -0.07 21.59
N SER A 56 -6.71 -0.03 21.31
CA SER A 56 -6.06 -0.89 20.31
C SER A 56 -5.28 -2.01 21.01
N PRO A 57 -5.86 -3.21 21.26
CA PRO A 57 -5.10 -4.30 21.84
C PRO A 57 -3.92 -4.67 20.92
N GLY A 58 -2.75 -4.95 21.48
CA GLY A 58 -1.51 -5.09 20.70
C GLY A 58 -1.49 -6.23 19.67
N TRP A 59 -2.41 -7.21 19.78
CA TRP A 59 -2.61 -8.25 18.77
C TRP A 59 -3.35 -7.72 17.52
N LEU A 60 -4.21 -6.71 17.69
CA LEU A 60 -5.01 -6.11 16.62
C LEU A 60 -4.15 -5.26 15.68
N LEU A 61 -3.15 -4.57 16.23
CA LEU A 61 -2.20 -3.75 15.45
C LEU A 61 -1.18 -4.60 14.66
N GLY A 62 -1.17 -5.92 14.92
CA GLY A 62 -0.27 -6.86 14.26
C GLY A 62 1.21 -6.65 14.60
N PRO A 63 2.10 -7.42 13.95
CA PRO A 63 3.54 -7.31 14.15
C PRO A 63 4.12 -5.97 13.69
N LEU A 64 3.46 -5.26 12.77
CA LEU A 64 3.96 -3.98 12.22
C LEU A 64 3.81 -2.79 13.17
N ARG A 65 3.25 -2.98 14.38
CA ARG A 65 3.07 -1.92 15.38
C ARG A 65 4.32 -1.11 15.72
N PHE A 66 5.52 -1.70 15.58
CA PHE A 66 6.78 -0.99 15.84
C PHE A 66 7.09 0.09 14.80
N ALA A 67 6.46 0.00 13.61
CA ALA A 67 6.61 0.94 12.51
C ALA A 67 5.39 1.86 12.35
N GLY A 68 4.38 1.71 13.22
CA GLY A 68 3.27 2.64 13.31
C GLY A 68 3.77 4.02 13.70
N ALA A 69 3.30 5.05 13.01
CA ALA A 69 3.65 6.44 13.30
C ALA A 69 2.36 7.26 13.38
N GLY A 70 2.28 8.17 14.36
CA GLY A 70 1.09 8.98 14.67
C GLY A 70 0.68 10.02 13.62
N GLY A 71 0.97 9.77 12.34
CA GLY A 71 0.40 10.49 11.19
C GLY A 71 -0.84 9.80 10.61
N ALA A 72 -1.22 8.64 11.14
CA ALA A 72 -2.44 7.91 10.80
C ALA A 72 -3.62 8.21 11.76
N ASP A 73 -3.45 9.23 12.59
CA ASP A 73 -4.42 9.69 13.59
C ASP A 73 -4.87 11.11 13.21
N GLY A 74 -6.16 11.31 12.98
CA GLY A 74 -6.75 12.62 12.71
C GLY A 74 -7.46 12.76 11.36
N PRO A 75 -8.10 13.93 11.11
CA PRO A 75 -9.08 14.10 10.03
C PRO A 75 -8.54 13.86 8.61
N LEU A 76 -7.23 13.96 8.43
CA LEU A 76 -6.55 13.77 7.15
C LEU A 76 -6.10 12.32 6.92
N ALA A 77 -6.09 11.46 7.94
CA ALA A 77 -5.61 10.08 7.84
C ALA A 77 -6.38 9.29 6.78
N GLY A 78 -7.72 9.35 6.82
CA GLY A 78 -8.60 8.76 5.81
C GLY A 78 -8.31 9.26 4.39
N PRO A 79 -8.43 10.58 4.12
CA PRO A 79 -8.13 11.15 2.81
C PRO A 79 -6.73 10.82 2.28
N LEU A 80 -5.69 10.89 3.12
CA LEU A 80 -4.31 10.56 2.74
C LEU A 80 -4.15 9.07 2.42
N PHE A 81 -4.81 8.19 3.18
CA PHE A 81 -4.84 6.76 2.90
C PHE A 81 -5.47 6.48 1.53
N TYR A 82 -6.64 7.06 1.24
CA TYR A 82 -7.29 6.95 -0.06
C TYR A 82 -6.44 7.55 -1.20
N ALA A 83 -5.79 8.68 -0.97
CA ALA A 83 -4.85 9.26 -1.94
C ALA A 83 -3.68 8.32 -2.22
N GLY A 84 -3.15 7.66 -1.18
CA GLY A 84 -2.13 6.62 -1.30
C GLY A 84 -2.62 5.41 -2.11
N LEU A 85 -3.86 4.97 -1.91
CA LEU A 85 -4.48 3.91 -2.72
C LEU A 85 -4.58 4.31 -4.19
N TRP A 86 -5.06 5.51 -4.50
CA TRP A 86 -5.12 6.02 -5.88
C TRP A 86 -3.74 6.13 -6.51
N LEU A 87 -2.75 6.61 -5.77
CA LEU A 87 -1.35 6.66 -6.21
C LEU A 87 -0.81 5.25 -6.50
N SER A 88 -1.07 4.29 -5.61
CA SER A 88 -0.67 2.90 -5.78
C SER A 88 -1.29 2.26 -7.02
N LEU A 89 -2.56 2.56 -7.30
CA LEU A 89 -3.25 2.12 -8.51
C LEU A 89 -2.57 2.69 -9.76
N GLY A 90 -2.28 3.99 -9.77
CA GLY A 90 -1.58 4.63 -10.89
C GLY A 90 -0.19 4.01 -11.14
N LEU A 91 0.58 3.79 -10.08
CA LEU A 91 1.89 3.13 -10.15
C LEU A 91 1.78 1.68 -10.62
N TYR A 92 0.78 0.94 -10.16
CA TYR A 92 0.51 -0.42 -10.61
C TYR A 92 0.22 -0.48 -12.12
N VAL A 93 -0.59 0.45 -12.65
CA VAL A 93 -0.84 0.54 -14.10
C VAL A 93 0.46 0.81 -14.86
N VAL A 94 1.31 1.71 -14.37
CA VAL A 94 2.63 1.98 -14.99
C VAL A 94 3.50 0.72 -14.99
N VAL A 95 3.57 0.00 -13.86
CA VAL A 95 4.30 -1.27 -13.74
C VAL A 95 3.77 -2.31 -14.73
N LEU A 96 2.44 -2.41 -14.88
CA LEU A 96 1.81 -3.37 -15.79
C LEU A 96 2.10 -3.04 -17.26
N VAL A 97 1.98 -1.77 -17.66
CA VAL A 97 2.33 -1.30 -19.01
C VAL A 97 3.82 -1.52 -19.30
N ARG A 98 4.67 -1.43 -18.28
CA ARG A 98 6.13 -1.62 -18.37
C ARG A 98 6.59 -3.00 -17.92
N ALA A 99 5.70 -3.99 -17.83
CA ALA A 99 6.01 -5.31 -17.27
C ALA A 99 7.14 -6.03 -18.01
N ARG A 100 7.30 -5.79 -19.33
CA ARG A 100 8.41 -6.34 -20.14
C ARG A 100 9.79 -5.86 -19.68
N GLU A 101 9.87 -4.75 -18.96
CA GLU A 101 11.12 -4.21 -18.41
C GLU A 101 11.47 -4.85 -17.06
N ILE A 102 10.58 -5.65 -16.47
CA ILE A 102 10.70 -6.19 -15.11
C ILE A 102 10.99 -7.69 -15.19
N PRO A 103 12.06 -8.18 -14.55
CA PRO A 103 12.34 -9.60 -14.55
C PRO A 103 11.28 -10.37 -13.74
N ARG A 104 10.80 -11.50 -14.29
CA ARG A 104 9.74 -12.33 -13.68
C ARG A 104 10.01 -12.71 -12.23
N ARG A 105 11.28 -12.97 -11.87
CA ARG A 105 11.69 -13.32 -10.51
C ARG A 105 11.41 -12.17 -9.52
N TRP A 106 11.62 -10.92 -9.93
CA TRP A 106 11.32 -9.76 -9.08
C TRP A 106 9.82 -9.57 -8.93
N ALA A 107 9.05 -9.71 -10.00
CA ALA A 107 7.60 -9.61 -9.93
C ALA A 107 7.02 -10.63 -8.94
N ILE A 108 7.41 -11.91 -9.04
CA ILE A 108 6.96 -12.96 -8.12
C ILE A 108 7.42 -12.66 -6.69
N GLY A 109 8.68 -12.28 -6.49
CA GLY A 109 9.21 -11.96 -5.16
C GLY A 109 8.49 -10.79 -4.50
N VAL A 110 8.21 -9.73 -5.26
CA VAL A 110 7.47 -8.56 -4.78
C VAL A 110 6.02 -8.92 -4.45
N ILE A 111 5.34 -9.70 -5.29
CA ILE A 111 3.97 -10.15 -5.00
C ILE A 111 3.95 -10.94 -3.68
N ALA A 112 4.82 -11.94 -3.54
CA ALA A 112 4.87 -12.75 -2.32
C ALA A 112 5.21 -11.90 -1.07
N ALA A 113 6.18 -10.99 -1.20
CA ALA A 113 6.57 -10.11 -0.10
C ALA A 113 5.44 -9.15 0.31
N LEU A 114 4.76 -8.52 -0.65
CA LEU A 114 3.66 -7.61 -0.38
C LEU A 114 2.44 -8.35 0.17
N THR A 115 2.12 -9.54 -0.33
CA THR A 115 1.06 -10.38 0.26
C THR A 115 1.38 -10.72 1.71
N GLY A 116 2.62 -11.13 2.01
CA GLY A 116 3.05 -11.38 3.38
C GLY A 116 2.97 -10.12 4.25
N LEU A 117 3.37 -8.97 3.72
CA LEU A 117 3.30 -7.69 4.43
C LEU A 117 1.87 -7.32 4.81
N PHE A 118 0.93 -7.40 3.86
CA PHE A 118 -0.49 -7.11 4.13
C PHE A 118 -1.17 -8.16 5.01
N ALA A 119 -0.70 -9.41 5.00
CA ALA A 119 -1.16 -10.42 5.95
C ALA A 119 -0.71 -10.12 7.40
N LEU A 120 0.38 -9.37 7.57
CA LEU A 120 0.90 -8.93 8.87
C LEU A 120 0.40 -7.52 9.26
N ALA A 121 -0.23 -6.80 8.33
CA ALA A 121 -0.80 -5.49 8.59
C ALA A 121 -2.07 -5.61 9.45
N PRO A 122 -2.42 -4.57 10.23
CA PRO A 122 -3.70 -4.54 10.92
C PRO A 122 -4.87 -4.66 9.92
N PRO A 123 -6.06 -5.11 10.36
CA PRO A 123 -7.25 -5.11 9.52
C PRO A 123 -7.69 -3.66 9.25
N LEU A 124 -7.25 -3.13 8.10
CA LEU A 124 -7.57 -1.79 7.63
C LEU A 124 -8.99 -1.75 7.09
N LEU A 125 -9.78 -0.74 7.48
CA LEU A 125 -11.11 -0.46 6.92
C LEU A 125 -12.16 -1.58 7.01
N SER A 126 -11.85 -2.73 7.61
CA SER A 126 -12.78 -3.86 7.73
C SER A 126 -13.51 -3.78 9.08
N GLN A 127 -14.79 -3.42 9.04
CA GLN A 127 -15.68 -3.56 10.20
C GLN A 127 -16.31 -4.94 10.27
N ASP A 128 -16.39 -5.68 9.14
CA ASP A 128 -17.19 -6.90 9.04
C ASP A 128 -16.83 -7.95 10.10
N VAL A 129 -15.54 -8.25 10.28
CA VAL A 129 -15.09 -9.23 11.30
C VAL A 129 -15.46 -8.79 12.72
N PHE A 130 -15.31 -7.50 13.03
CA PHE A 130 -15.64 -6.96 14.35
C PHE A 130 -17.14 -6.92 14.58
N SER A 131 -17.90 -6.54 13.56
CA SER A 131 -19.36 -6.60 13.54
C SER A 131 -19.85 -8.04 13.77
N TYR A 132 -19.26 -9.05 13.13
CA TYR A 132 -19.63 -10.45 13.37
C TYR A 132 -19.39 -10.90 14.82
N ILE A 133 -18.26 -10.49 15.42
CA ILE A 133 -17.98 -10.79 16.83
C ILE A 133 -18.98 -10.08 17.75
N ALA A 134 -19.28 -8.81 17.46
CA ALA A 134 -20.25 -8.02 18.22
C ALA A 134 -21.67 -8.62 18.12
N TYR A 135 -22.11 -9.01 16.93
CA TYR A 135 -23.40 -9.68 16.73
C TYR A 135 -23.48 -11.03 17.44
N ALA A 136 -22.37 -11.79 17.48
CA ALA A 136 -22.33 -13.05 18.22
C ALA A 136 -22.52 -12.83 19.74
N ARG A 137 -21.85 -11.81 20.31
CA ARG A 137 -22.04 -11.44 21.73
C ARG A 137 -23.44 -10.91 22.00
N LEU A 138 -23.99 -10.08 21.13
CA LEU A 138 -25.34 -9.54 21.27
C LEU A 138 -26.40 -10.66 21.39
N GLY A 139 -26.23 -11.75 20.63
CA GLY A 139 -27.11 -12.92 20.71
C GLY A 139 -26.86 -13.82 21.93
N VAL A 140 -25.59 -13.99 22.34
CA VAL A 140 -25.21 -14.95 23.40
C VAL A 140 -25.26 -14.32 24.80
N GLU A 141 -24.75 -13.10 24.96
CA GLU A 141 -24.60 -12.40 26.24
C GLU A 141 -25.87 -11.59 26.57
N GLU A 142 -26.46 -10.91 25.58
CA GLU A 142 -27.61 -10.02 25.78
C GLU A 142 -28.96 -10.65 25.38
N GLY A 143 -28.94 -11.81 24.73
CA GLY A 143 -30.16 -12.50 24.25
C GLY A 143 -30.95 -11.72 23.19
N LEU A 144 -30.34 -10.68 22.60
CA LEU A 144 -30.98 -9.81 21.62
C LEU A 144 -30.76 -10.35 20.20
N ASN A 145 -31.76 -10.18 19.35
CA ASN A 145 -31.69 -10.62 17.97
C ASN A 145 -30.92 -9.60 17.11
N PRO A 146 -29.83 -10.01 16.42
CA PRO A 146 -28.99 -9.13 15.61
C PRO A 146 -29.71 -8.53 14.39
N TYR A 147 -30.87 -9.08 14.00
CA TYR A 147 -31.70 -8.55 12.91
C TYR A 147 -32.66 -7.46 13.36
N SER A 148 -32.81 -7.25 14.67
CA SER A 148 -33.65 -6.18 15.23
C SER A 148 -32.87 -5.16 16.05
N HIS A 149 -31.61 -5.45 16.39
CA HIS A 149 -30.76 -4.63 17.25
C HIS A 149 -29.36 -4.57 16.63
N ALA A 150 -28.86 -3.35 16.42
CA ALA A 150 -27.47 -3.12 16.02
C ALA A 150 -26.60 -2.96 17.28
N PRO A 151 -25.35 -3.47 17.26
CA PRO A 151 -24.36 -3.22 18.31
C PRO A 151 -23.91 -1.75 18.34
#